data_AF-A0AAJ0UIV0-F1
#
_entry.id   AF-A0AAJ0UIV0-F1
#
_cell.length_a   1.000
_cell.length_b   1.000
_cell.length_c   1.000
_cell.angle_alpha   90.00
_cell.angle_beta   90.00
_cell.angle_gamma   90.00
#
_symmetry.space_group_name_H-M   'P 1'
#
loop_
_entity.id
_entity.type
_entity.pdbx_description
1 polymer ?
#
loop_
_entity_poly.entity_id
_entity_poly.type
_entity_poly.pdbx_seq_one_letter_code
_entity_poly.pdbx_strand_id
1 'polypeptide(L)'
;MADDTRNDDEAVVGLDDGLTDQQREGARLAAAGWKGTDIAESLGVRQETVSRWRKLAAYRAAIEGHLADSRNATAGRMADLVEHALDVIEEQMDYKHDRSIKLRAAIALLQLSGLGRAMAAAQSPRSGQAAAAAGGD
;
A
#
# COMPACT_ATOMS: atom_id res chain seq x y z
N MET A 1 -22.12 -5.72 -48.58
CA MET A 1 -22.69 -4.39 -48.89
C MET A 1 -23.79 -4.17 -47.86
N ALA A 2 -23.69 -3.37 -46.82
CA ALA A 2 -22.64 -2.50 -46.24
C ALA A 2 -22.48 -2.97 -44.76
N ASP A 3 -21.61 -2.51 -43.88
CA ASP A 3 -20.98 -1.21 -43.75
C ASP A 3 -19.75 -1.40 -42.84
N ASP A 4 -18.60 -0.94 -43.34
CA ASP A 4 -17.30 -0.94 -42.67
C ASP A 4 -17.29 0.22 -41.67
N THR A 5 -17.95 0.06 -40.52
CA THR A 5 -17.82 1.03 -39.42
C THR A 5 -16.48 0.80 -38.71
N ARG A 6 -15.40 1.18 -39.40
CA ARG A 6 -14.15 1.62 -38.79
C ARG A 6 -14.49 2.74 -37.81
N ASN A 7 -14.64 2.40 -36.55
CA ASN A 7 -14.71 3.37 -35.45
C ASN A 7 -13.27 3.76 -35.04
N ASP A 8 -12.46 4.15 -36.02
CA ASP A 8 -11.04 4.48 -35.88
C ASP A 8 -10.77 6.01 -35.80
N ASP A 9 -11.80 6.86 -35.91
CA ASP A 9 -11.72 8.32 -35.82
C ASP A 9 -12.47 8.79 -34.55
N GLU A 10 -12.00 9.57 -33.58
CA GLU A 10 -10.78 10.35 -33.36
C GLU A 10 -10.45 10.21 -31.86
N ALA A 11 -9.45 9.40 -31.50
CA ALA A 11 -8.94 9.46 -30.15
C ALA A 11 -7.87 10.56 -30.11
N VAL A 12 -8.20 11.71 -29.50
CA VAL A 12 -7.22 12.76 -29.19
C VAL A 12 -6.14 12.12 -28.31
N VAL A 13 -5.01 11.74 -28.93
CA VAL A 13 -3.86 11.20 -28.21
C VAL A 13 -3.31 12.35 -27.37
N GLY A 14 -3.34 12.19 -26.05
CA GLY A 14 -2.75 13.19 -25.14
C GLY A 14 -1.24 13.19 -25.35
N LEU A 15 -0.67 14.38 -25.53
CA LEU A 15 0.68 14.57 -26.08
C LEU A 15 1.84 14.04 -25.19
N ASP A 16 1.58 13.60 -23.96
CA ASP A 16 2.63 13.34 -22.96
C ASP A 16 2.91 11.85 -22.64
N ASP A 17 1.97 10.93 -22.89
CA ASP A 17 2.11 9.51 -22.50
C ASP A 17 1.80 8.50 -23.63
N GLY A 18 1.38 8.98 -24.80
CA GLY A 18 1.01 8.14 -25.95
C GLY A 18 -0.27 7.34 -25.75
N LEU A 19 -1.11 7.70 -24.76
CA LEU A 19 -2.40 7.08 -24.50
C LEU A 19 -3.56 7.96 -24.97
N THR A 20 -4.63 7.28 -25.39
CA THR A 20 -5.93 7.92 -25.60
C THR A 20 -6.64 8.16 -24.27
N ASP A 21 -7.62 9.06 -24.24
CA ASP A 21 -8.41 9.31 -23.02
C ASP A 21 -9.12 8.07 -22.50
N GLN A 22 -9.65 7.23 -23.40
CA GLN A 22 -10.25 5.95 -23.03
C GLN A 22 -9.23 4.98 -22.42
N GLN A 23 -7.99 4.98 -22.93
CA GLN A 23 -6.93 4.16 -22.36
C GLN A 23 -6.47 4.68 -21.00
N ARG A 24 -6.38 6.00 -20.80
CA ARG A 24 -6.13 6.59 -19.48
C ARG A 24 -7.18 6.18 -18.48
N GLU A 25 -8.45 6.33 -18.83
CA GLU A 25 -9.55 5.96 -17.95
C GLU A 25 -9.59 4.44 -17.68
N GLY A 26 -9.34 3.63 -18.71
CA GLY A 26 -9.20 2.18 -18.54
C GLY A 26 -8.05 1.79 -17.62
N ALA A 27 -6.90 2.48 -17.69
CA ALA A 27 -5.78 2.26 -16.81
C ALA A 27 -6.11 2.62 -15.35
N ARG A 28 -6.83 3.72 -15.13
CA ARG A 28 -7.34 4.14 -13.82
C ARG A 28 -8.27 3.09 -13.21
N LEU A 29 -9.24 2.60 -13.97
CA LEU A 29 -10.17 1.54 -13.53
C LEU A 29 -9.44 0.22 -13.25
N ALA A 30 -8.47 -0.14 -14.08
CA ALA A 30 -7.64 -1.32 -13.86
C ALA A 30 -6.81 -1.20 -12.57
N ALA A 31 -6.24 -0.04 -12.28
CA ALA A 31 -5.54 0.22 -11.02
C ALA A 31 -6.47 0.14 -9.80
N ALA A 32 -7.75 0.49 -9.96
CA ALA A 32 -8.79 0.30 -8.95
C ALA A 32 -9.25 -1.17 -8.78
N GLY A 33 -8.67 -2.12 -9.53
CA GLY A 33 -8.95 -3.56 -9.41
C GLY A 33 -10.11 -4.07 -10.26
N TRP A 34 -10.62 -3.28 -11.20
CA TRP A 34 -11.72 -3.69 -12.06
C TRP A 34 -11.32 -4.79 -13.05
N LYS A 35 -12.25 -5.71 -13.35
CA LYS A 35 -12.01 -6.77 -14.34
C LYS A 35 -12.04 -6.20 -15.75
N GLY A 36 -11.35 -6.86 -16.67
CA GLY A 36 -11.32 -6.45 -18.08
C GLY A 36 -12.68 -6.40 -18.76
N THR A 37 -13.61 -7.27 -18.35
CA THR A 37 -15.01 -7.27 -18.83
C THR A 37 -15.73 -6.00 -18.38
N ASP A 38 -15.60 -5.66 -17.11
CA ASP A 38 -16.33 -4.56 -16.46
C ASP A 38 -15.79 -3.21 -16.96
N ILE A 39 -14.48 -3.11 -17.19
CA ILE A 39 -13.85 -1.96 -17.85
C ILE A 39 -14.36 -1.79 -19.28
N ALA A 40 -14.47 -2.89 -20.03
CA ALA A 40 -14.93 -2.85 -21.41
C ALA A 40 -16.38 -2.36 -21.50
N GLU A 41 -17.25 -2.91 -20.64
CA GLU A 41 -18.64 -2.47 -20.51
C GLU A 41 -18.73 -1.00 -20.09
N SER A 42 -17.98 -0.59 -19.06
CA SER A 42 -17.98 0.78 -18.56
C SER A 42 -17.52 1.81 -19.59
N LEU A 43 -16.62 1.44 -20.49
CA LEU A 43 -16.05 2.34 -21.50
C LEU A 43 -16.72 2.21 -22.87
N GLY A 44 -17.71 1.31 -23.02
CA GLY A 44 -18.38 1.06 -24.30
C GLY A 44 -17.45 0.46 -25.37
N VAL A 45 -16.40 -0.26 -24.95
CA VAL A 45 -15.44 -0.91 -25.86
C VAL A 45 -15.56 -2.43 -25.80
N ARG A 46 -14.99 -3.12 -26.79
CA ARG A 46 -14.93 -4.59 -26.77
C ARG A 46 -13.87 -5.08 -25.78
N GLN A 47 -14.11 -6.26 -25.18
CA GLN A 47 -13.17 -6.86 -24.21
C GLN A 47 -11.78 -7.14 -24.85
N GLU A 48 -11.75 -7.48 -26.13
CA GLU A 48 -10.51 -7.67 -26.89
C GLU A 48 -9.69 -6.38 -26.96
N THR A 49 -10.35 -5.22 -27.04
CA THR A 49 -9.71 -3.91 -27.06
C THR A 49 -8.96 -3.65 -25.75
N VAL A 50 -9.61 -3.85 -24.61
CA VAL A 50 -8.96 -3.73 -23.29
C VAL A 50 -7.82 -4.75 -23.14
N SER A 51 -8.01 -5.97 -23.67
CA SER A 51 -6.98 -7.01 -23.67
C SER A 51 -5.76 -6.63 -24.52
N ARG A 52 -5.95 -5.90 -25.62
CA ARG A 52 -4.86 -5.33 -26.42
C ARG A 52 -4.17 -4.18 -25.69
N TRP A 53 -4.92 -3.29 -25.03
CA TRP A 53 -4.33 -2.20 -24.24
C TRP A 53 -3.38 -2.71 -23.15
N ARG A 54 -3.75 -3.80 -22.46
CA ARG A 54 -2.88 -4.46 -21.46
C ARG A 54 -1.54 -4.97 -22.02
N LYS A 55 -1.35 -5.04 -23.33
CA LYS A 55 -0.07 -5.39 -23.97
C LYS A 55 0.81 -4.17 -24.23
N LEU A 56 0.25 -2.97 -24.22
CA LEU A 56 0.97 -1.72 -24.46
C LEU A 56 1.79 -1.36 -23.21
N ALA A 57 3.05 -1.01 -23.41
CA ALA A 57 3.95 -0.59 -22.33
C ALA A 57 3.44 0.68 -21.65
N ALA A 58 2.98 1.67 -22.42
CA ALA A 58 2.41 2.92 -21.91
C ALA A 58 1.20 2.69 -21.00
N TYR A 59 0.30 1.78 -21.38
CA TYR A 59 -0.88 1.47 -20.58
C TYR A 59 -0.53 0.81 -19.24
N ARG A 60 0.47 -0.09 -19.23
CA ARG A 60 0.97 -0.68 -17.98
C ARG A 60 1.66 0.35 -17.09
N ALA A 61 2.44 1.25 -17.69
CA ALA A 61 3.08 2.34 -16.96
C ALA A 61 2.04 3.27 -16.30
N ALA A 62 0.96 3.58 -17.01
CA ALA A 62 -0.16 4.36 -16.45
C ALA A 62 -0.84 3.63 -15.27
N ILE A 63 -1.07 2.32 -15.37
CA ILE A 63 -1.60 1.52 -14.24
C ILE A 63 -0.67 1.60 -13.03
N GLU A 64 0.64 1.36 -13.23
CA GLU A 64 1.59 1.40 -12.11
C GLU A 64 1.71 2.80 -11.52
N GLY A 65 1.64 3.85 -12.33
CA GLY A 65 1.58 5.24 -11.87
C GLY A 65 0.42 5.46 -10.90
N HIS A 66 -0.79 5.08 -11.29
CA HIS A 66 -1.97 5.17 -10.41
C HIS A 66 -1.84 4.33 -9.13
N LEU A 67 -1.23 3.14 -9.21
CA LEU A 67 -0.97 2.31 -8.03
C LEU A 67 0.05 2.97 -7.09
N ALA A 68 1.12 3.55 -7.64
CA ALA A 68 2.12 4.28 -6.88
C ALA A 68 1.51 5.51 -6.18
N ASP A 69 0.68 6.28 -6.88
CA ASP A 69 -0.03 7.43 -6.32
C ASP A 69 -0.94 7.00 -5.16
N SER A 70 -1.70 5.92 -5.32
CA SER A 70 -2.57 5.40 -4.26
C SER A 70 -1.77 4.92 -3.04
N ARG A 71 -0.61 4.29 -3.26
CA ARG A 71 0.29 3.88 -2.17
C ARG A 71 0.87 5.10 -1.45
N ASN A 72 1.34 6.10 -2.19
CA ASN A 72 1.89 7.34 -1.64
C ASN A 72 0.84 8.10 -0.82
N ALA A 73 -0.38 8.23 -1.32
CA ALA A 73 -1.49 8.85 -0.59
C ALA A 73 -1.82 8.10 0.71
N THR A 74 -1.76 6.77 0.69
CA THR A 74 -1.98 5.95 1.89
C THR A 74 -0.83 6.08 2.89
N ALA A 75 0.42 6.09 2.40
CA ALA A 75 1.59 6.30 3.24
C ALA A 75 1.58 7.69 3.91
N GLY A 76 1.18 8.74 3.18
CA GLY A 76 1.00 10.09 3.74
C GLY A 76 -0.01 10.11 4.87
N ARG A 77 -1.23 9.59 4.64
CA ARG A 77 -2.25 9.49 5.70
C ARG A 77 -1.78 8.69 6.92
N MET A 78 -1.00 7.63 6.70
CA MET A 78 -0.45 6.84 7.79
C MET A 78 0.58 7.63 8.60
N ALA A 79 1.43 8.43 7.93
CA ALA A 79 2.38 9.30 8.59
C ALA A 79 1.66 10.36 9.44
N ASP A 80 0.63 11.00 8.90
CA ASP A 80 -0.18 11.99 9.62
C ASP A 80 -0.84 11.37 10.88
N LEU A 81 -1.37 10.14 10.76
CA LEU A 81 -1.96 9.42 11.89
C LEU A 81 -0.92 9.05 12.95
N VAL A 82 0.30 8.71 12.54
CA VAL A 82 1.40 8.41 13.48
C VAL A 82 1.82 9.67 14.22
N GLU A 83 1.93 10.81 13.53
CA GLU A 83 2.22 12.11 14.16
C GLU A 83 1.16 12.45 15.21
N HIS A 84 -0.12 12.36 14.86
CA HIS A 84 -1.21 12.61 15.80
C HIS A 84 -1.21 11.63 16.99
N ALA A 85 -0.89 10.36 16.76
CA ALA A 85 -0.79 9.38 17.83
C ALA A 85 0.35 9.69 18.81
N LEU A 86 1.47 10.25 18.32
CA LEU A 86 2.58 10.68 19.16
C LEU A 86 2.20 11.88 20.03
N ASP A 87 1.50 12.87 19.47
CA ASP A 87 0.99 14.03 20.22
C ASP A 87 0.09 13.59 21.39
N VAL A 88 -0.83 12.66 21.13
CA VAL A 88 -1.73 12.12 22.17
C VAL A 88 -0.93 11.41 23.26
N ILE A 89 0.08 10.64 22.90
CA ILE A 89 0.94 9.94 23.87
C ILE A 89 1.72 10.96 24.73
N GLU A 90 2.25 12.02 24.13
CA GLU A 90 2.95 13.10 24.85
C GLU A 90 2.02 13.80 25.85
N GLU A 91 0.80 14.14 25.42
CA GLU A 91 -0.21 14.72 26.31
C GLU A 91 -0.53 13.79 27.50
N GLN A 92 -0.68 12.48 27.25
CA GLN A 92 -0.91 11.51 28.32
C GLN A 92 0.28 11.36 29.28
N MET A 93 1.52 11.63 28.83
CA MET A 93 2.70 11.61 29.69
C MET A 93 2.74 12.81 30.64
N ASP A 94 2.20 13.96 30.24
CA ASP A 94 2.12 15.15 31.07
C ASP A 94 0.86 15.21 31.94
N TYR A 95 -0.05 14.24 31.77
CA TYR A 95 -1.25 14.12 32.57
C TYR A 95 -0.94 13.87 34.06
N LYS A 96 -1.31 14.83 34.92
CA LYS A 96 -0.93 14.87 36.34
C LYS A 96 -1.79 14.00 37.26
N HIS A 97 -2.98 13.61 36.80
CA HIS A 97 -4.00 13.05 37.69
C HIS A 97 -4.04 11.51 37.71
N ASP A 98 -3.43 10.83 36.73
CA ASP A 98 -3.41 9.36 36.69
C ASP A 98 -2.02 8.80 36.31
N ARG A 99 -1.35 8.20 37.30
CA ARG A 99 -0.03 7.56 37.12
C ARG A 99 -0.09 6.31 36.25
N SER A 100 -1.22 5.60 36.20
CA SER A 100 -1.40 4.39 35.39
C SER A 100 -1.46 4.73 33.90
N ILE A 101 -2.11 5.84 33.54
CA ILE A 101 -2.14 6.36 32.16
C ILE A 101 -0.73 6.75 31.71
N LYS A 102 -0.01 7.51 32.54
CA LYS A 102 1.39 7.91 32.27
C LYS A 102 2.33 6.72 32.09
N LEU A 103 2.20 5.69 32.92
CA LEU A 103 3.01 4.47 32.81
C LEU A 103 2.71 3.72 31.49
N ARG A 104 1.44 3.59 31.11
CA ARG A 104 1.06 2.94 29.85
C ARG A 104 1.56 3.69 28.62
N ALA A 105 1.51 5.03 28.64
CA ALA A 105 2.09 5.87 27.59
C ALA A 105 3.61 5.68 27.47
N ALA A 106 4.34 5.67 28.59
CA ALA A 106 5.78 5.43 28.60
C ALA A 106 6.16 4.03 28.09
N ILE A 107 5.38 2.99 28.44
CA ILE A 107 5.57 1.64 27.91
C ILE A 107 5.34 1.59 26.39
N ALA A 108 4.30 2.25 25.88
CA ALA A 108 4.00 2.30 24.45
C ALA A 108 5.16 2.93 23.65
N LEU A 109 5.77 4.02 24.14
CA LEU A 109 6.97 4.63 23.52
C LEU A 109 8.20 3.71 23.57
N LEU A 110 8.42 3.02 24.69
CA LEU A 110 9.52 2.04 24.82
C LEU A 110 9.35 0.87 23.86
N GLN A 111 8.12 0.44 23.59
CA GLN A 111 7.83 -0.60 22.59
C GLN A 111 8.03 -0.09 21.16
N LEU A 112 7.57 1.14 20.87
CA LEU A 112 7.69 1.77 19.55
C LEU A 112 9.16 2.03 19.15
N SER A 113 10.01 2.42 20.10
CA SER A 113 11.46 2.62 19.88
C SER A 113 12.24 1.32 19.65
N GLY A 114 11.59 0.15 19.76
CA GLY A 114 12.25 -1.16 19.64
C GLY A 114 13.07 -1.56 20.87
N LEU A 115 13.24 -0.67 21.85
CA LEU A 115 13.98 -0.93 23.09
C LEU A 115 13.29 -1.96 23.99
N GLY A 116 11.95 -2.08 23.91
CA GLY A 116 11.19 -3.11 24.62
C GLY A 116 11.56 -4.54 24.19
N ARG A 117 11.87 -4.76 22.91
CA ARG A 117 12.38 -6.06 22.42
C ARG A 117 13.82 -6.32 22.85
N ALA A 118 14.67 -5.29 22.86
CA ALA A 118 16.05 -5.40 23.31
C ALA A 118 16.13 -5.76 24.81
N MET A 119 15.26 -5.17 25.65
CA MET A 119 15.19 -5.52 27.07
C MET A 119 14.56 -6.89 27.34
N ALA A 120 13.57 -7.32 26.54
CA ALA A 120 13.01 -8.68 26.64
C ALA A 120 14.01 -9.76 26.21
N ALA A 121 14.83 -9.47 25.19
CA ALA A 121 15.91 -10.36 24.75
C ALA A 121 17.06 -10.44 25.78
N ALA A 122 17.39 -9.34 26.46
CA ALA A 122 18.41 -9.30 27.52
C ALA A 122 17.99 -10.04 28.81
N GLN A 123 16.67 -10.19 29.06
CA GLN A 123 16.11 -10.86 30.23
C GLN A 123 15.91 -12.37 30.07
N SER A 124 16.35 -12.97 28.96
CA SER A 124 16.42 -14.44 28.81
C SER A 124 17.84 -14.96 29.09
N PRO A 125 18.24 -15.22 30.37
CA PRO A 125 19.47 -15.92 30.65
C PRO A 125 19.30 -17.43 30.44
N ARG A 126 20.09 -17.97 29.50
CA ARG A 126 20.67 -19.32 29.46
C ARG A 126 19.99 -20.40 30.33
N SER A 127 18.96 -21.05 29.79
CA SER A 127 18.46 -22.35 30.29
C SER A 127 18.71 -23.47 29.27
N GLY A 128 19.96 -23.62 28.82
CA GLY A 128 20.29 -24.58 27.76
C GLY A 128 21.71 -25.16 27.74
N GLN A 129 22.58 -24.86 28.72
CA GLN A 129 23.95 -25.38 28.73
C GLN A 129 24.26 -26.07 30.07
N ALA A 130 23.61 -27.21 30.33
CA ALA A 130 23.92 -28.07 31.47
C ALA A 130 23.58 -29.57 31.28
N ALA A 131 23.48 -30.08 30.05
CA ALA A 131 23.10 -31.49 29.80
C ALA A 131 24.00 -32.22 28.77
N ALA A 132 25.31 -32.02 28.84
CA ALA A 132 26.26 -32.76 28.00
C ALA A 132 27.54 -33.16 28.78
N ALA A 133 27.37 -33.67 30.00
CA ALA A 133 28.47 -34.22 30.79
C ALA A 133 27.96 -35.22 31.85
N ALA A 134 27.28 -36.29 31.44
CA ALA A 134 27.12 -37.49 32.27
C ALA A 134 26.56 -38.64 31.43
N GLY A 135 27.32 -39.72 31.28
CA GLY A 135 26.84 -40.98 30.71
C GLY A 135 27.79 -41.63 29.70
N GLY A 136 29.07 -41.74 30.06
CA GLY A 136 29.95 -42.76 29.48
C GLY A 136 30.11 -43.88 30.51
N ASP A 137 29.63 -45.06 30.15
CA ASP A 137 30.20 -46.38 30.47
C ASP A 137 29.55 -47.43 29.55
#